data_AF-A0A933WBQ4-F1
#
_entry.id   AF-A0A933WBQ4-F1
#
_cell.length_a   1.000
_cell.length_b   1.000
_cell.length_c   1.000
_cell.angle_alpha   90.00
_cell.angle_beta   90.00
_cell.angle_gamma   90.00
#
_symmetry.space_group_name_H-M   'P 1'
#
loop_
_entity.id
_entity.type
_entity.pdbx_description
1 polymer ?
#
loop_
_entity_poly.entity_id
_entity_poly.type
_entity_poly.pdbx_seq_one_letter_code
_entity_poly.pdbx_strand_id
1 'polypeptide(L)'
;MIALSIAGGLLVTLIYTLNYNLGIAERHETITVASILARDKISEMDKRPVDSKGEFSEPYSDYQYETTVKESVYPGISEISVVIRKGKEEIKLTELIQY
;
A
#
# COMPACT_ATOMS: atom_id res chain seq x y z
N MET A 1 19.59 -45.39 0.36
CA MET A 1 19.32 -44.31 -0.62
C MET A 1 17.88 -43.76 -0.58
N ILE A 2 16.97 -44.27 0.27
CA ILE A 2 15.58 -43.77 0.33
C ILE A 2 15.42 -42.67 1.38
N ALA A 3 16.03 -42.83 2.57
CA ALA A 3 15.95 -41.86 3.66
C ALA A 3 16.48 -40.46 3.28
N LEU A 4 17.58 -40.40 2.53
CA LEU A 4 18.17 -39.13 2.07
C LEU A 4 17.24 -38.41 1.08
N SER A 5 16.61 -39.16 0.17
CA SER A 5 15.65 -38.60 -0.78
C SER A 5 14.40 -38.08 -0.09
N ILE A 6 13.90 -38.79 0.94
CA ILE A 6 12.79 -38.33 1.76
C ILE A 6 13.17 -37.04 2.52
N ALA A 7 14.32 -37.03 3.18
CA ALA A 7 14.81 -35.86 3.92
C ALA A 7 15.02 -34.65 3.00
N GLY A 8 15.57 -34.86 1.80
CA GLY A 8 15.74 -33.82 0.79
C GLY A 8 14.41 -33.24 0.32
N GLY A 9 13.42 -34.09 0.04
CA GLY A 9 12.07 -33.65 -0.34
C GLY A 9 11.42 -32.80 0.76
N LEU A 10 11.50 -33.24 2.02
CA LEU A 10 10.97 -32.50 3.16
C LEU A 10 11.64 -31.12 3.32
N LEU A 11 12.96 -31.03 3.17
CA LEU A 11 13.68 -29.76 3.25
C LEU A 11 13.24 -28.78 2.16
N VAL A 12 13.10 -29.25 0.92
CA VAL A 12 12.62 -28.41 -0.20
C VAL A 12 11.21 -27.90 0.08
N THR A 13 10.31 -28.76 0.56
CA THR A 13 8.95 -28.36 0.93
C THR A 13 8.98 -27.29 2.03
N LEU A 14 9.79 -27.47 3.08
CA LEU A 14 9.91 -26.49 4.17
C LEU A 14 10.42 -25.14 3.69
N ILE A 15 11.47 -25.13 2.85
CA ILE A 15 12.02 -23.88 2.27
C ILE A 15 10.95 -23.17 1.44
N TYR A 16 10.22 -23.91 0.62
CA TYR A 16 9.15 -23.34 -0.19
C TYR A 16 8.04 -22.74 0.68
N THR A 17 7.58 -23.48 1.69
CA THR A 17 6.54 -23.01 2.63
C THR A 17 7.00 -21.77 3.39
N LEU A 18 8.27 -21.72 3.83
CA LEU A 18 8.82 -20.56 4.53
C LEU A 18 8.83 -19.33 3.63
N ASN A 19 9.37 -19.46 2.41
CA ASN A 19 9.43 -18.36 1.45
C ASN A 19 8.03 -17.83 1.09
N TYR A 20 7.06 -18.73 0.94
CA TYR A 20 5.68 -18.35 0.68
C TYR A 20 5.09 -17.51 1.83
N ASN A 21 5.27 -17.94 3.08
CA ASN A 21 4.77 -17.21 4.24
C ASN A 21 5.47 -15.86 4.44
N LEU A 22 6.79 -15.79 4.18
CA LEU A 22 7.53 -14.52 4.23
C LEU A 22 6.99 -13.52 3.20
N GLY A 23 6.73 -13.97 1.96
CA GLY A 23 6.13 -13.10 0.94
C GLY A 23 4.73 -12.60 1.32
N ILE A 24 3.93 -13.42 1.99
CA ILE A 24 2.62 -12.98 2.51
C ILE A 24 2.79 -11.95 3.62
N ALA A 25 3.70 -12.19 4.57
CA ALA A 25 3.94 -11.27 5.68
C ALA A 25 4.43 -9.90 5.17
N GLU A 26 5.39 -9.88 4.25
CA GLU A 26 5.91 -8.66 3.61
C GLU A 26 4.81 -7.90 2.86
N ARG A 27 3.93 -8.64 2.16
CA ARG A 27 2.79 -8.04 1.47
C ARG A 27 1.81 -7.40 2.46
N HIS A 28 1.48 -8.08 3.56
CA HIS A 28 0.61 -7.52 4.59
C HIS A 28 1.22 -6.28 5.23
N GLU A 29 2.51 -6.31 5.57
CA GLU A 29 3.24 -5.14 6.07
C GLU A 29 3.14 -3.97 5.07
N THR A 30 3.42 -4.24 3.79
CA THR A 30 3.38 -3.21 2.75
C THR A 30 1.99 -2.57 2.63
N ILE A 31 0.93 -3.39 2.60
CA ILE A 31 -0.46 -2.92 2.53
C ILE A 31 -0.81 -2.12 3.78
N THR A 32 -0.44 -2.59 4.97
CA THR A 32 -0.71 -1.90 6.23
C THR A 32 -0.04 -0.53 6.27
N VAL A 33 1.26 -0.45 5.94
CA VAL A 33 1.99 0.82 5.91
C VAL A 33 1.40 1.76 4.85
N ALA A 34 1.15 1.26 3.63
CA ALA A 34 0.53 2.06 2.57
C ALA A 34 -0.85 2.60 2.99
N SER A 35 -1.64 1.83 3.74
CA SER A 35 -2.95 2.25 4.23
C SER A 35 -2.86 3.34 5.30
N ILE A 36 -1.87 3.24 6.20
CA ILE A 36 -1.58 4.28 7.19
C ILE A 36 -1.16 5.57 6.48
N LEU A 37 -0.21 5.49 5.55
CA LEU A 37 0.25 6.64 4.76
C LEU A 37 -0.89 7.28 3.94
N ALA A 38 -1.75 6.46 3.34
CA ALA A 38 -2.92 6.95 2.61
C ALA A 38 -3.88 7.73 3.52
N ARG A 39 -4.13 7.21 4.73
CA ARG A 39 -5.01 7.85 5.71
C ARG A 39 -4.44 9.18 6.20
N ASP A 40 -3.15 9.21 6.51
CA ASP A 40 -2.45 10.44 6.92
C ASP A 40 -2.51 11.48 5.80
N LYS A 41 -2.29 11.06 4.55
CA LYS A 41 -2.31 11.96 3.39
C LYS A 41 -3.71 12.49 3.09
N ILE A 42 -4.76 11.69 3.26
CA ILE A 42 -6.14 12.18 3.20
C ILE A 42 -6.39 13.24 4.28
N SER A 43 -5.93 13.04 5.51
CA SER A 43 -6.08 14.03 6.58
C SER A 43 -5.33 15.34 6.29
N GLU A 44 -4.21 15.29 5.56
CA GLU A 44 -3.55 16.49 5.02
C GLU A 44 -4.40 17.19 3.94
N MET A 45 -4.98 16.40 3.03
CA MET A 45 -5.84 16.92 1.96
C MET A 45 -7.13 17.54 2.49
N ASP A 46 -7.73 17.02 3.57
CA ASP A 46 -8.90 17.62 4.21
C ASP A 46 -8.66 19.09 4.60
N LYS A 47 -7.42 19.40 5.02
CA LYS A 47 -7.03 20.76 5.41
C LYS A 47 -6.65 21.61 4.21
N ARG A 48 -6.02 20.98 3.20
CA ARG A 48 -5.49 21.65 2.01
C ARG A 48 -5.66 20.74 0.78
N PRO A 49 -6.83 20.79 0.12
CA PRO A 49 -7.08 19.96 -1.05
C PRO A 49 -6.19 20.43 -2.20
N VAL A 50 -5.24 19.59 -2.62
CA VAL A 50 -4.34 19.91 -3.72
C VAL A 50 -3.94 18.66 -4.47
N ASP A 51 -3.87 18.77 -5.80
CA ASP A 51 -3.27 17.76 -6.66
C ASP A 51 -1.76 17.76 -6.49
N SER A 52 -1.18 16.60 -6.18
CA SER A 52 0.24 16.47 -5.94
C SER A 52 0.68 15.03 -6.19
N LYS A 53 1.96 14.86 -6.50
CA LYS A 53 2.60 13.55 -6.65
C LYS A 53 4.03 13.62 -6.15
N GLY A 54 4.52 12.52 -5.60
CA GLY A 54 5.90 12.43 -5.15
C GLY A 54 6.19 11.18 -4.36
N GLU A 55 7.32 11.19 -3.68
CA GLU A 55 7.77 10.14 -2.79
C GLU A 55 7.70 10.64 -1.34
N PHE A 56 7.55 9.72 -0.40
CA PHE A 56 7.66 10.07 1.01
C PHE A 56 9.12 10.26 1.42
N SER A 57 9.34 10.96 2.52
CA SER A 57 10.67 11.02 3.12
C SER A 57 11.02 9.68 3.77
N GLU A 58 12.30 9.48 4.06
CA GLU A 58 12.77 8.41 4.95
C GLU A 58 11.92 8.34 6.24
N PRO A 59 11.53 7.13 6.68
CA PRO A 59 11.93 5.80 6.21
C PRO A 59 11.05 5.21 5.09
N TYR A 60 10.21 6.01 4.43
CA TYR A 60 9.19 5.55 3.46
C TYR A 60 9.51 5.96 2.02
N SER A 61 10.77 6.21 1.68
CA SER A 61 11.21 6.62 0.34
C SER A 61 10.75 5.68 -0.78
N ASP A 62 10.56 4.39 -0.47
CA ASP A 62 10.09 3.38 -1.42
C ASP A 62 8.59 3.50 -1.75
N TYR A 63 7.86 4.37 -1.06
CA TYR A 63 6.44 4.62 -1.29
C TYR A 63 6.25 5.89 -2.12
N GLN A 64 5.42 5.78 -3.14
CA GLN A 64 5.00 6.90 -3.98
C GLN A 64 3.55 7.27 -3.68
N TYR A 65 3.23 8.55 -3.72
CA TYR A 65 1.87 9.05 -3.57
C TYR A 65 1.42 9.86 -4.79
N GLU A 66 0.13 9.85 -5.01
CA GLU A 66 -0.58 10.69 -5.95
C GLU A 66 -1.89 11.14 -5.30
N THR A 67 -2.11 12.45 -5.21
CA THR A 67 -3.32 13.06 -4.69
C THR A 67 -4.12 13.67 -5.84
N THR A 68 -5.42 13.51 -5.81
CA THR A 68 -6.35 14.04 -6.83
C THR A 68 -7.55 14.68 -6.17
N VAL A 69 -7.92 15.88 -6.59
CA VAL A 69 -9.15 16.58 -6.20
C VAL A 69 -10.07 16.63 -7.40
N LYS A 70 -11.32 16.19 -7.23
CA LYS A 70 -12.36 16.25 -8.27
C LYS A 70 -13.58 16.94 -7.72
N GLU A 71 -14.23 17.76 -8.53
CA GLU A 71 -15.57 18.25 -8.20
C GLU A 71 -16.54 17.06 -8.19
N SER A 72 -17.37 16.97 -7.15
CA SER A 72 -18.41 15.96 -7.11
C SER A 72 -19.69 16.45 -7.79
N VAL A 73 -20.62 15.53 -8.07
CA VAL A 73 -21.96 15.85 -8.59
C VAL A 73 -22.82 16.67 -7.62
N TYR A 74 -22.40 16.78 -6.35
CA TYR A 74 -23.09 17.54 -5.32
C TYR A 74 -22.47 18.94 -5.16
N PRO A 75 -23.27 20.01 -5.27
CA PRO A 75 -22.78 21.38 -5.08
C PRO A 75 -22.12 21.57 -3.72
N GLY A 76 -20.90 22.14 -3.71
CA GLY A 76 -20.14 22.38 -2.48
C GLY A 76 -19.43 21.15 -1.90
N ILE A 77 -19.42 20.01 -2.62
CA ILE A 77 -18.70 18.79 -2.22
C ILE A 77 -17.65 18.46 -3.28
N SER A 78 -16.42 18.26 -2.82
CA SER A 78 -15.31 17.75 -3.64
C SER A 78 -14.95 16.32 -3.22
N GLU A 79 -14.53 15.51 -4.16
CA GLU A 79 -13.96 14.19 -3.93
C GLU A 79 -12.44 14.29 -3.93
N ILE A 80 -11.80 13.92 -2.82
CA ILE A 80 -10.36 13.77 -2.73
C ILE A 80 -9.99 12.30 -2.84
N SER A 81 -8.92 12.00 -3.56
CA SER A 81 -8.38 10.66 -3.71
C SER A 81 -6.89 10.67 -3.46
N VAL A 82 -6.41 9.67 -2.73
CA VAL A 82 -4.99 9.40 -2.52
C VAL A 82 -4.69 8.00 -3.00
N VAL A 83 -3.68 7.87 -3.84
CA VAL A 83 -3.13 6.59 -4.29
C VAL A 83 -1.72 6.46 -3.76
N ILE A 84 -1.44 5.39 -3.02
CA ILE A 84 -0.12 5.03 -2.52
C ILE A 84 0.36 3.76 -3.24
N ARG A 85 1.58 3.78 -3.77
CA ARG A 85 2.18 2.67 -4.53
C ARG A 85 3.52 2.26 -3.93
N LYS A 86 3.74 0.95 -3.81
CA LYS A 86 5.06 0.35 -3.53
C LYS A 86 5.19 -0.99 -4.25
N GLY A 87 6.14 -1.08 -5.18
CA GLY A 87 6.36 -2.29 -5.98
C GLY A 87 5.12 -2.68 -6.78
N LYS A 88 4.49 -3.82 -6.43
CA LYS A 88 3.26 -4.33 -7.08
C LYS A 88 1.98 -3.98 -6.32
N GLU A 89 2.09 -3.45 -5.11
CA GLU A 89 0.94 -3.12 -4.29
C GLU A 89 0.54 -1.66 -4.50
N GLU A 90 -0.76 -1.43 -4.66
CA GLU A 90 -1.37 -0.12 -4.79
C GLU A 90 -2.57 -0.05 -3.84
N ILE A 91 -2.64 1.03 -3.06
CA ILE A 91 -3.77 1.33 -2.18
C ILE A 91 -4.35 2.67 -2.62
N LYS A 92 -5.65 2.68 -2.90
CA LYS A 92 -6.40 3.89 -3.18
C LYS A 92 -7.41 4.14 -2.06
N LEU A 93 -7.35 5.33 -1.49
CA LEU A 93 -8.34 5.85 -0.56
C LEU A 93 -9.03 7.06 -1.19
N THR A 94 -10.34 7.16 -1.01
CA THR A 94 -11.16 8.24 -1.55
C THR A 94 -12.13 8.71 -0.49
N GLU A 95 -12.28 10.03 -0.34
CA GLU A 95 -13.17 10.66 0.64
C GLU A 95 -13.87 11.87 0.02
N LEU A 96 -15.08 12.16 0.51
CA LEU A 96 -15.86 13.33 0.10
C LEU A 96 -15.70 14.41 1.16
N ILE A 97 -15.30 15.59 0.75
CA ILE A 97 -15.10 16.75 1.62
C ILE A 97 -16.03 17.89 1.21
N GLN A 98 -16.52 18.63 2.20
CA GLN A 98 -17.25 19.87 1.97
C GLN A 98 -16.24 21.02 1.93
N TYR A 99 -16.31 21.85 0.88
CA TYR A 99 -15.44 23.02 0.68
C TYR A 99 -16.14 24.31 1.11
#